data_AF-A0A940S9B9-F1
#
_entry.id   AF-A0A940S9B9-F1
#
_cell.length_a   1.000
_cell.length_b   1.000
_cell.length_c   1.000
_cell.angle_alpha   90.00
_cell.angle_beta   90.00
_cell.angle_gamma   90.00
#
_symmetry.space_group_name_H-M   'P 1'
#
loop_
_entity.id
_entity.type
_entity.pdbx_description
1 polymer ?
#
loop_
_entity_poly.entity_id
_entity_poly.type
_entity_poly.pdbx_seq_one_letter_code
_entity_poly.pdbx_strand_id
1 'polypeptide(L)'
;MQTSFANPVAAGHLIPASHIERLAALLDAPQGHAAADARALQSVLLRANAMVSAMLRAEPEPRPLPTPRRGCAGLAPWQQKRVRDLVEERMHESLSVVEMAAAARLSRSFFSRAFSASFGCSPHAYVMDRRIARAQALMQEGDEPLAQIAVACGLSDQAHLSRLFRRHAGMTPSAWRRRAQVGRGSTPSRGIVDGNAALAVG
;
A
#
# COMPACT_ATOMS: atom_id res chain seq x y z
N MET A 1 30.99 -14.77 18.52
CA MET A 1 31.10 -13.64 17.56
C MET A 1 29.70 -13.16 17.24
N GLN A 2 29.37 -11.93 17.66
CA GLN A 2 28.10 -11.25 17.43
C GLN A 2 28.12 -10.52 16.09
N THR A 3 27.04 -10.67 15.32
CA THR A 3 26.47 -9.69 14.37
C THR A 3 24.98 -10.05 14.26
N SER A 4 24.07 -9.51 15.08
CA SER A 4 23.40 -8.22 14.88
C SER A 4 23.25 -7.83 13.41
N PHE A 5 22.10 -8.15 12.81
CA PHE A 5 21.59 -7.44 11.65
C PHE A 5 20.10 -7.16 11.84
N ALA A 6 19.80 -5.89 11.60
CA ALA A 6 18.57 -5.20 11.84
C ALA A 6 17.32 -5.84 11.22
N ASN A 7 16.24 -5.70 12.00
CA ASN A 7 14.85 -5.58 11.61
C ASN A 7 14.63 -4.88 10.25
N PRO A 8 13.69 -5.38 9.42
CA PRO A 8 12.81 -4.46 8.71
C PRO A 8 11.34 -4.85 8.87
N VAL A 9 10.67 -4.12 9.76
CA VAL A 9 9.24 -3.79 9.68
C VAL A 9 9.03 -3.10 8.33
N ALA A 10 8.62 -3.85 7.32
CA ALA A 10 8.21 -3.30 6.03
C ALA A 10 7.26 -4.24 5.27
N ALA A 11 6.33 -4.88 5.99
CA ALA A 11 5.09 -5.35 5.39
C ALA A 11 4.01 -4.33 5.75
N GLY A 12 4.03 -3.20 5.04
CA GLY A 12 2.95 -2.22 5.10
C GLY A 12 1.66 -2.87 4.62
N HIS A 13 0.94 -3.51 5.55
CA HIS A 13 -0.44 -3.91 5.35
C HIS A 13 -1.22 -2.61 5.12
N LEU A 14 -1.47 -2.30 3.85
CA LEU A 14 -2.29 -1.17 3.46
C LEU A 14 -3.69 -1.47 3.99
N ILE A 15 -4.06 -0.91 5.14
CA ILE A 15 -5.43 -0.94 5.64
C ILE A 15 -6.30 -0.40 4.49
N PRO A 16 -7.26 -1.18 3.96
CA PRO A 16 -8.11 -0.71 2.87
C PRO A 16 -8.79 0.58 3.31
N ALA A 17 -8.75 1.64 2.47
CA ALA A 17 -9.27 2.97 2.80
C ALA A 17 -10.72 2.96 3.31
N SER A 18 -11.50 1.93 2.97
CA SER A 18 -12.86 1.67 3.47
C SER A 18 -12.96 1.46 4.98
N HIS A 19 -11.87 1.10 5.66
CA HIS A 19 -11.84 0.98 7.13
C HIS A 19 -11.62 2.33 7.83
N ILE A 20 -10.86 3.23 7.22
CA ILE A 20 -10.58 4.57 7.78
C ILE A 20 -11.86 5.43 7.73
N GLU A 21 -12.62 5.34 6.63
CA GLU A 21 -13.87 6.09 6.46
C GLU A 21 -14.98 5.62 7.44
N ARG A 22 -15.03 4.33 7.78
CA ARG A 22 -15.97 3.82 8.80
C ARG A 22 -15.61 4.23 10.23
N LEU A 23 -14.33 4.40 10.53
CA LEU A 23 -13.87 4.88 11.85
C LEU A 23 -14.16 6.36 12.05
N ALA A 24 -13.98 7.18 11.01
CA ALA A 24 -14.29 8.61 11.07
C ALA A 24 -15.78 8.87 11.31
N ALA A 25 -16.67 8.07 10.68
CA ALA A 25 -18.12 8.19 10.86
C ALA A 25 -18.60 7.86 12.28
N LEU A 26 -17.84 7.11 13.07
CA LEU A 26 -18.19 6.75 14.45
C LEU A 26 -17.80 7.83 15.46
N LEU A 27 -16.84 8.69 15.12
CA LEU A 27 -16.34 9.78 15.97
C LEU A 27 -17.18 11.06 15.85
N ASP A 28 -17.97 11.19 14.77
CA ASP A 28 -18.77 12.40 14.46
C ASP A 28 -20.25 12.30 14.92
N ALA A 29 -20.59 11.27 15.70
CA ALA A 29 -21.93 11.14 16.28
C ALA A 29 -22.12 12.18 17.42
N PRO A 30 -23.24 12.93 17.46
CA PRO A 30 -23.45 13.99 18.44
C PRO A 30 -23.57 13.39 19.85
N GLN A 31 -22.61 13.74 20.72
CA GLN A 31 -22.56 13.29 22.10
C GLN A 31 -23.48 14.15 22.98
N GLY A 32 -24.75 13.78 23.04
CA GLY A 32 -25.75 14.40 23.91
C GLY A 32 -25.83 13.72 25.27
N HIS A 33 -25.39 14.46 26.30
CA HIS A 33 -25.84 14.45 27.70
C HIS A 33 -25.35 13.37 28.69
N ALA A 34 -24.39 13.81 29.51
CA ALA A 34 -24.43 13.89 30.97
C ALA A 34 -24.62 12.60 31.80
N ALA A 35 -23.52 12.18 32.42
CA ALA A 35 -23.44 11.56 33.75
C ALA A 35 -24.16 10.20 33.95
N ALA A 36 -24.56 9.54 32.87
CA ALA A 36 -24.75 8.08 32.82
C ALA A 36 -23.44 7.33 32.47
N ASP A 37 -22.33 8.08 32.47
CA ASP A 37 -21.28 7.90 31.47
C ASP A 37 -20.23 6.86 31.84
N ALA A 38 -19.93 6.57 33.10
CA ALA A 38 -18.84 5.64 33.39
C ALA A 38 -19.16 4.20 32.95
N ARG A 39 -20.34 3.66 33.31
CA ARG A 39 -20.74 2.30 32.90
C ARG A 39 -21.12 2.21 31.43
N ALA A 40 -21.78 3.24 30.89
CA ALA A 40 -22.12 3.28 29.47
C ALA A 40 -20.86 3.39 28.62
N LEU A 41 -19.94 4.31 28.92
CA LEU A 41 -18.65 4.47 28.26
C LEU A 41 -17.78 3.23 28.46
N GLN A 42 -17.77 2.63 29.65
CA GLN A 42 -17.02 1.38 29.90
C GLN A 42 -17.62 0.21 29.12
N SER A 43 -18.94 0.14 28.94
CA SER A 43 -19.58 -0.87 28.09
C SER A 43 -19.29 -0.64 26.60
N VAL A 44 -19.24 0.62 26.15
CA VAL A 44 -18.88 0.99 24.77
C VAL A 44 -17.40 0.68 24.52
N LEU A 45 -16.51 1.08 25.41
CA LEU A 45 -15.07 0.79 25.36
C LEU A 45 -14.80 -0.71 25.41
N LEU A 46 -15.50 -1.46 26.27
CA LEU A 46 -15.35 -2.91 26.34
C LEU A 46 -15.85 -3.60 25.07
N ARG A 47 -16.98 -3.16 24.49
CA ARG A 47 -17.47 -3.65 23.20
C ARG A 47 -16.53 -3.29 22.05
N ALA A 48 -16.02 -2.06 22.03
CA ALA A 48 -15.05 -1.62 21.04
C ALA A 48 -13.74 -2.41 21.14
N ASN A 49 -13.22 -2.61 22.35
CA ASN A 49 -12.00 -3.39 22.59
C ASN A 49 -12.20 -4.88 22.27
N ALA A 50 -13.37 -5.45 22.59
CA ALA A 50 -13.72 -6.82 22.21
C ALA A 50 -13.84 -6.98 20.69
N MET A 51 -14.38 -5.96 19.99
CA MET A 51 -14.50 -5.96 18.53
C MET A 51 -13.14 -5.75 17.86
N VAL A 52 -12.30 -4.83 18.35
CA VAL A 52 -10.92 -4.67 17.88
C VAL A 52 -10.13 -5.94 18.15
N SER A 53 -10.26 -6.56 19.33
CA SER A 53 -9.64 -7.85 19.62
C SER A 53 -10.18 -8.97 18.74
N ALA A 54 -11.46 -8.95 18.36
CA ALA A 54 -12.05 -9.90 17.42
C ALA A 54 -11.62 -9.62 15.97
N MET A 55 -11.34 -8.37 15.61
CA MET A 55 -10.80 -7.99 14.30
C MET A 55 -9.29 -8.29 14.19
N LEU A 56 -8.54 -8.16 15.27
CA LEU A 56 -7.14 -8.54 15.37
C LEU A 56 -6.97 -10.06 15.50
N ARG A 57 -7.94 -10.77 16.12
CA ARG A 57 -8.02 -12.25 16.13
C ARG A 57 -8.70 -12.84 14.91
N ALA A 58 -9.46 -12.05 14.16
CA ALA A 58 -9.71 -12.28 12.76
C ALA A 58 -8.39 -11.99 12.03
N GLU A 59 -7.38 -12.80 12.33
CA GLU A 59 -6.48 -13.32 11.33
C GLU A 59 -7.35 -13.48 10.08
N PRO A 60 -7.06 -12.77 8.97
CA PRO A 60 -7.85 -12.93 7.76
C PRO A 60 -7.92 -14.42 7.55
N GLU A 61 -9.11 -15.02 7.72
CA GLU A 61 -9.36 -16.47 7.61
C GLU A 61 -8.43 -16.92 6.50
N PRO A 62 -7.33 -17.64 6.82
CA PRO A 62 -6.18 -17.71 5.94
C PRO A 62 -6.73 -18.24 4.65
N ARG A 63 -6.90 -17.35 3.65
CA ARG A 63 -7.57 -17.69 2.39
C ARG A 63 -6.89 -18.97 1.99
N PRO A 64 -7.57 -20.13 2.00
CA PRO A 64 -6.90 -21.41 2.20
C PRO A 64 -5.69 -21.41 1.31
N LEU A 65 -4.52 -21.23 1.92
CA LEU A 65 -3.29 -21.10 1.15
C LEU A 65 -3.30 -22.37 0.35
N PRO A 66 -3.27 -22.31 -1.00
CA PRO A 66 -3.38 -23.50 -1.82
C PRO A 66 -2.45 -24.52 -1.21
N THR A 67 -3.00 -25.59 -0.62
CA THR A 67 -2.19 -26.55 0.13
C THR A 67 -1.09 -26.96 -0.83
N PRO A 68 0.20 -26.86 -0.45
CA PRO A 68 1.28 -27.13 -1.38
C PRO A 68 1.08 -28.56 -1.88
N ARG A 69 0.56 -28.67 -3.11
CA ARG A 69 0.36 -29.97 -3.76
C ARG A 69 1.76 -30.58 -3.76
N ARG A 70 1.89 -31.74 -3.09
CA ARG A 70 3.17 -32.44 -2.93
C ARG A 70 3.93 -32.40 -4.26
N GLY A 71 5.08 -31.71 -4.31
CA GLY A 71 5.95 -31.66 -5.49
C GLY A 71 6.31 -30.30 -6.10
N CYS A 72 5.84 -29.16 -5.59
CA CYS A 72 6.37 -27.84 -6.01
C CYS A 72 7.06 -27.15 -4.85
N ALA A 73 8.37 -27.36 -4.72
CA ALA A 73 9.21 -26.38 -4.04
C ALA A 73 9.05 -25.04 -4.77
N GLY A 74 9.04 -23.93 -4.03
CA GLY A 74 9.06 -22.59 -4.60
C GLY A 74 10.27 -22.37 -5.50
N LEU A 75 10.35 -21.18 -6.09
CA LEU A 75 11.53 -20.73 -6.84
C LEU A 75 12.75 -20.72 -5.93
N ALA A 76 13.88 -21.20 -6.46
CA ALA A 76 15.17 -21.08 -5.79
C ALA A 76 15.54 -19.60 -5.57
N PRO A 77 16.38 -19.27 -4.57
CA PRO A 77 16.73 -17.87 -4.27
C PRO A 77 17.24 -17.07 -5.47
N TRP A 78 18.08 -17.67 -6.31
CA TRP A 78 18.60 -17.02 -7.52
C TRP A 78 17.49 -16.78 -8.57
N GLN A 79 16.49 -17.67 -8.68
CA GLN A 79 15.34 -17.49 -9.57
C GLN A 79 14.46 -16.34 -9.09
N GLN A 80 14.20 -16.28 -7.77
CA GLN A 80 13.46 -15.17 -7.18
C GLN A 80 14.16 -13.84 -7.42
N LYS A 81 15.49 -13.77 -7.23
CA LYS A 81 16.28 -12.59 -7.52
C LYS A 81 16.19 -12.22 -9.00
N ARG A 82 16.45 -13.18 -9.90
CA ARG A 82 16.47 -12.93 -11.34
C ARG A 82 15.12 -12.40 -11.86
N VAL A 83 14.02 -12.98 -11.39
CA VAL A 83 12.68 -12.54 -11.79
C VAL A 83 12.36 -11.16 -11.23
N ARG A 84 12.75 -10.87 -9.97
CA ARG A 84 12.60 -9.53 -9.39
C ARG A 84 13.34 -8.49 -10.21
N ASP A 85 14.64 -8.71 -10.45
CA ASP A 85 15.47 -7.79 -11.24
C ASP A 85 14.87 -7.55 -12.62
N LEU A 86 14.43 -8.62 -13.30
CA LEU A 86 13.78 -8.52 -14.61
C LEU A 86 12.50 -7.68 -14.59
N VAL A 87 11.67 -7.84 -13.56
CA VAL A 87 10.45 -7.04 -13.40
C VAL A 87 10.79 -5.57 -13.17
N GLU A 88 11.82 -5.27 -12.36
CA GLU A 88 12.26 -3.89 -12.11
C GLU A 88 12.82 -3.21 -13.38
N GLU A 89 13.66 -3.93 -14.13
CA GLU A 89 14.28 -3.46 -15.36
C GLU A 89 13.22 -3.14 -16.44
N ARG A 90 12.17 -3.97 -16.54
CA ARG A 90 11.21 -3.95 -17.65
C ARG A 90 9.81 -3.47 -17.26
N MET A 91 9.69 -2.62 -16.24
CA MET A 91 8.37 -2.10 -15.82
C MET A 91 7.67 -1.23 -16.86
N HIS A 92 8.43 -0.58 -17.73
CA HIS A 92 7.93 0.38 -18.73
C HIS A 92 7.36 -0.28 -19.99
N GLU A 93 7.55 -1.59 -20.14
CA GLU A 93 7.15 -2.36 -21.31
C GLU A 93 6.29 -3.58 -20.91
N SER A 94 5.69 -4.24 -21.90
CA SER A 94 4.92 -5.46 -21.66
C SER A 94 5.84 -6.62 -21.29
N LEU A 95 5.69 -7.14 -20.06
CA LEU A 95 6.44 -8.31 -19.59
C LEU A 95 5.50 -9.50 -19.44
N SER A 96 5.73 -10.54 -20.23
CA SER A 96 4.91 -11.74 -20.23
C SER A 96 5.36 -12.76 -19.18
N VAL A 97 4.42 -13.63 -18.77
CA VAL A 97 4.72 -14.77 -17.88
C VAL A 97 5.70 -15.75 -18.52
N VAL A 98 5.70 -15.85 -19.85
CA VAL A 98 6.61 -16.75 -20.59
C VAL A 98 8.05 -16.24 -20.47
N GLU A 99 8.27 -14.94 -20.61
CA GLU A 99 9.61 -14.33 -20.46
C GLU A 99 10.15 -14.48 -19.04
N MET A 100 9.31 -14.25 -18.02
CA MET A 100 9.69 -14.47 -16.62
C MET A 100 10.04 -15.95 -16.34
N ALA A 101 9.27 -16.88 -16.91
CA ALA A 101 9.55 -18.31 -16.80
C ALA A 101 10.88 -18.70 -17.47
N ALA A 102 11.14 -18.17 -18.67
CA ALA A 102 12.39 -18.38 -19.38
C ALA A 102 13.59 -17.84 -18.60
N ALA A 103 13.48 -16.66 -18.00
CA ALA A 103 14.53 -16.09 -17.14
C ALA A 103 14.81 -16.94 -15.90
N ALA A 104 13.79 -17.62 -15.37
CA ALA A 104 13.92 -18.59 -14.28
C ALA A 104 14.35 -19.99 -14.76
N ARG A 105 14.51 -20.22 -16.08
CA ARG A 105 14.80 -21.53 -16.70
C ARG A 105 13.73 -22.59 -16.40
N LEU A 106 12.46 -22.18 -16.45
CA LEU A 106 11.31 -23.03 -16.13
C LEU A 106 10.27 -22.98 -17.26
N SER A 107 9.46 -24.03 -17.35
CA SER A 107 8.24 -23.98 -18.16
C SER A 107 7.22 -23.01 -17.53
N ARG A 108 6.37 -22.38 -18.36
CA ARG A 108 5.33 -21.43 -17.92
C ARG A 108 4.46 -21.99 -16.78
N SER A 109 4.03 -23.25 -16.91
CA SER A 109 3.13 -23.91 -15.95
C SER A 109 3.83 -24.23 -14.63
N PHE A 110 5.09 -24.66 -14.68
CA PHE A 110 5.87 -24.88 -13.45
C PHE A 110 6.20 -23.54 -12.78
N PHE A 111 6.65 -22.56 -13.56
CA PHE A 111 6.95 -21.21 -13.09
C PHE A 111 5.77 -20.57 -12.36
N SER A 112 4.57 -20.57 -12.94
CA SER A 112 3.39 -19.94 -12.33
C SER A 112 3.08 -20.52 -10.94
N ARG A 113 3.23 -21.84 -10.78
CA ARG A 113 3.03 -22.54 -9.50
C ARG A 113 4.14 -22.23 -8.49
N ALA A 114 5.40 -22.41 -8.89
CA ALA A 114 6.56 -22.15 -8.04
C ALA A 114 6.65 -20.67 -7.62
N PHE A 115 6.31 -19.76 -8.53
CA PHE A 115 6.23 -18.31 -8.26
C PHE A 115 5.16 -18.02 -7.21
N SER A 116 3.95 -18.54 -7.39
CA SER A 116 2.86 -18.31 -6.41
C SER A 116 3.21 -18.89 -5.04
N ALA A 117 3.91 -20.02 -4.98
CA ALA A 117 4.41 -20.59 -3.74
C ALA A 117 5.50 -19.73 -3.06
N SER A 118 6.24 -18.92 -3.82
CA SER A 118 7.35 -18.10 -3.29
C SER A 118 6.94 -16.67 -2.96
N PHE A 119 6.04 -16.09 -3.76
CA PHE A 119 5.64 -14.68 -3.67
C PHE A 119 4.21 -14.49 -3.12
N GLY A 120 3.47 -15.57 -2.88
CA GLY A 120 2.10 -15.52 -2.35
C GLY A 120 1.04 -15.00 -3.33
N CYS A 121 1.43 -14.68 -4.57
CA CYS A 121 0.56 -14.12 -5.59
C CYS A 121 0.94 -14.63 -6.99
N SER A 122 0.05 -14.45 -7.97
CA SER A 122 0.35 -14.84 -9.35
C SER A 122 1.38 -13.90 -9.97
N PRO A 123 2.17 -14.35 -10.98
CA PRO A 123 3.16 -13.50 -11.65
C PRO A 123 2.55 -12.20 -12.21
N HIS A 124 1.35 -12.27 -12.78
CA HIS A 124 0.66 -11.08 -13.30
C HIS A 124 0.28 -10.11 -12.18
N ALA A 125 -0.24 -10.61 -11.05
CA ALA A 125 -0.59 -9.76 -9.91
C ALA A 125 0.64 -9.03 -9.37
N TYR A 126 1.76 -9.75 -9.21
CA TYR A 126 3.03 -9.17 -8.79
C TYR A 126 3.49 -8.01 -9.71
N VAL A 127 3.45 -8.21 -11.04
CA VAL A 127 3.83 -7.14 -11.98
C VAL A 127 2.89 -5.93 -11.86
N MET A 128 1.59 -6.14 -11.69
CA MET A 128 0.64 -5.04 -11.50
C MET A 128 0.93 -4.27 -10.19
N ASP A 129 1.20 -4.97 -9.09
CA ASP A 129 1.57 -4.34 -7.82
C ASP A 129 2.82 -3.47 -7.96
N ARG A 130 3.86 -3.99 -8.63
CA ARG A 130 5.10 -3.23 -8.89
C ARG A 130 4.86 -1.99 -9.76
N ARG A 131 4.02 -2.10 -10.79
CA ARG A 131 3.65 -0.96 -11.66
C ARG A 131 2.88 0.11 -10.90
N ILE A 132 1.97 -0.27 -10.00
CA ILE A 132 1.25 0.69 -9.15
C ILE A 132 2.20 1.38 -8.17
N ALA A 133 3.13 0.64 -7.57
CA ALA A 133 4.15 1.23 -6.69
C ALA A 133 5.04 2.24 -7.45
N ARG A 134 5.44 1.92 -8.69
CA ARG A 134 6.17 2.87 -9.56
C ARG A 134 5.34 4.10 -9.90
N ALA A 135 4.07 3.93 -10.23
CA ALA A 135 3.17 5.04 -10.51
C ALA A 135 3.03 5.98 -9.28
N GLN A 136 2.99 5.42 -8.08
CA GLN A 136 3.01 6.20 -6.83
C GLN A 136 4.29 7.02 -6.69
N ALA A 137 5.45 6.42 -6.93
CA ALA A 137 6.74 7.13 -6.88
C ALA A 137 6.78 8.29 -7.89
N LEU A 138 6.39 8.07 -9.13
CA LEU A 138 6.34 9.12 -10.17
C LEU A 138 5.38 10.26 -9.80
N MET A 139 4.21 9.94 -9.22
CA MET A 139 3.27 10.95 -8.73
C MET A 139 3.79 11.71 -7.50
N GLN A 140 4.73 11.13 -6.74
CA GLN A 140 5.39 11.81 -5.64
C GLN A 140 6.52 12.72 -6.12
N GLU A 141 7.29 12.31 -7.11
CA GLU A 141 8.47 13.03 -7.57
C GLU A 141 8.14 14.27 -8.42
N GLY A 142 7.00 14.28 -9.12
CA GLY A 142 6.63 15.41 -9.96
C GLY A 142 5.17 15.51 -10.35
N ASP A 143 4.90 16.37 -11.33
CA ASP A 143 3.56 16.73 -11.81
C ASP A 143 3.23 16.14 -13.18
N GLU A 144 3.97 15.11 -13.61
CA GLU A 144 3.79 14.45 -14.90
C GLU A 144 2.32 14.04 -15.12
N PRO A 145 1.73 14.25 -16.31
CA PRO A 145 0.37 13.86 -16.62
C PRO A 145 0.11 12.37 -16.36
N LEU A 146 -1.05 12.02 -15.80
CA LEU A 146 -1.40 10.62 -15.48
C LEU A 146 -1.36 9.68 -16.69
N ALA A 147 -1.63 10.20 -17.88
CA ALA A 147 -1.48 9.46 -19.13
C ALA A 147 -0.03 9.08 -19.42
N GLN A 148 0.92 9.99 -19.19
CA GLN A 148 2.35 9.70 -19.38
C GLN A 148 2.87 8.74 -18.31
N ILE A 149 2.45 8.90 -17.05
CA ILE A 149 2.76 7.95 -15.97
C ILE A 149 2.25 6.55 -16.30
N ALA A 150 1.05 6.42 -16.90
CA ALA A 150 0.53 5.12 -17.31
C ALA A 150 1.47 4.43 -18.31
N VAL A 151 1.89 5.16 -19.35
CA VAL A 151 2.83 4.67 -20.37
C VAL A 151 4.19 4.33 -19.75
N ALA A 152 4.73 5.19 -18.88
CA ALA A 152 6.00 4.96 -18.18
C ALA A 152 5.98 3.73 -17.25
N CYS A 153 4.79 3.29 -16.82
CA CYS A 153 4.57 2.07 -16.05
C CYS A 153 4.14 0.88 -16.93
N GLY A 154 4.22 0.99 -18.26
CA GLY A 154 3.86 -0.07 -19.20
C GLY A 154 2.35 -0.39 -19.25
N LEU A 155 1.49 0.55 -18.85
CA LEU A 155 0.04 0.44 -18.94
C LEU A 155 -0.46 1.03 -20.26
N SER A 156 -1.58 0.51 -20.76
CA SER A 156 -2.15 0.91 -22.06
C SER A 156 -2.56 2.38 -22.11
N ASP A 157 -3.14 2.89 -21.02
CA ASP A 157 -3.74 4.21 -20.96
C ASP A 157 -4.04 4.63 -19.50
N GLN A 158 -4.45 5.89 -19.33
CA GLN A 158 -4.83 6.45 -18.04
C GLN A 158 -6.06 5.76 -17.40
N ALA A 159 -7.02 5.28 -18.20
CA ALA A 159 -8.21 4.61 -17.68
C ALA A 159 -7.86 3.24 -17.10
N HIS A 160 -6.93 2.52 -17.71
CA HIS A 160 -6.34 1.29 -17.20
C HIS A 160 -5.58 1.54 -15.90
N LEU A 161 -4.73 2.58 -15.85
CA LEU A 161 -4.09 3.02 -14.61
C LEU A 161 -5.14 3.30 -13.52
N SER A 162 -6.19 4.06 -13.83
CA SER A 162 -7.21 4.44 -12.85
C SER A 162 -7.96 3.23 -12.27
N ARG A 163 -8.29 2.24 -13.11
CA ARG A 163 -8.95 1.00 -12.69
C ARG A 163 -8.07 0.16 -11.77
N LEU A 164 -6.81 -0.07 -12.17
CA LEU A 164 -5.86 -0.83 -11.37
C LEU A 164 -5.54 -0.09 -10.06
N PHE A 165 -5.21 1.20 -10.14
CA PHE A 165 -4.84 1.98 -8.97
C PHE A 165 -5.97 2.01 -7.93
N ARG A 166 -7.22 2.17 -8.34
CA ARG A 166 -8.36 2.07 -7.40
C ARG A 166 -8.47 0.69 -6.76
N ARG A 167 -8.24 -0.39 -7.52
CA ARG A 167 -8.26 -1.76 -6.99
C ARG A 167 -7.15 -2.01 -5.97
N HIS A 168 -5.96 -1.47 -6.19
CA HIS A 168 -4.78 -1.73 -5.37
C HIS A 168 -4.59 -0.73 -4.22
N ALA A 169 -4.89 0.55 -4.43
CA ALA A 169 -4.68 1.64 -3.46
C ALA A 169 -5.98 2.18 -2.84
N GLY A 170 -7.16 1.69 -3.26
CA GLY A 170 -8.46 2.09 -2.71
C GLY A 170 -8.98 3.46 -3.15
N MET A 171 -8.21 4.22 -3.94
CA MET A 171 -8.59 5.57 -4.41
C MET A 171 -8.10 5.83 -5.83
N THR A 172 -8.50 6.93 -6.46
CA THR A 172 -8.00 7.29 -7.80
C THR A 172 -6.58 7.83 -7.76
N PRO A 173 -5.81 7.71 -8.87
CA PRO A 173 -4.49 8.34 -8.98
C PRO A 173 -4.49 9.83 -8.67
N SER A 174 -5.48 10.59 -9.18
CA SER A 174 -5.59 12.04 -8.94
C SER A 174 -5.84 12.37 -7.46
N ALA A 175 -6.71 11.61 -6.79
CA ALA A 175 -6.99 11.80 -5.37
C ALA A 175 -5.75 11.47 -4.52
N TRP A 176 -5.04 10.39 -4.88
CA TRP A 176 -3.80 9.99 -4.23
C TRP A 176 -2.71 11.06 -4.37
N ARG A 177 -2.48 11.57 -5.60
CA ARG A 177 -1.51 12.64 -5.87
C ARG A 177 -1.79 13.90 -5.05
N ARG A 178 -3.05 14.33 -5.01
CA ARG A 178 -3.47 15.50 -4.23
C ARG A 178 -3.17 15.34 -2.74
N ARG A 179 -3.45 14.16 -2.16
CA ARG A 179 -3.13 13.85 -0.76
C ARG A 179 -1.62 13.87 -0.51
N ALA A 180 -0.83 13.31 -1.43
CA ALA A 180 0.64 13.32 -1.33
C ALA A 180 1.22 14.74 -1.37
N GLN A 181 0.65 15.65 -2.17
CA GLN A 181 1.07 17.04 -2.26
C GLN A 181 0.71 17.86 -1.00
N VAL A 182 -0.45 17.64 -0.39
CA VAL A 182 -0.86 18.33 0.86
C VAL A 182 0.11 18.01 2.01
N GLY A 183 0.63 16.77 2.06
CA GLY A 183 1.67 16.38 3.02
C GLY A 183 3.04 17.05 2.82
N ARG A 184 3.33 17.58 1.63
CA ARG A 184 4.57 18.33 1.35
C ARG A 184 4.48 19.81 1.73
N GLY A 185 3.28 20.37 1.78
CA GLY A 185 3.03 21.80 1.95
C GLY A 185 2.97 22.31 3.39
N SER A 186 3.24 21.49 4.41
CA SER A 186 3.14 21.87 5.83
C SER A 186 4.51 22.01 6.50
N THR A 187 5.39 22.82 5.90
CA THR A 187 6.19 23.72 6.73
C THR A 187 5.50 25.07 6.66
N PRO A 188 4.79 25.52 7.72
CA PRO A 188 4.34 26.91 7.76
C PRO A 188 5.60 27.77 7.84
N SER A 189 6.03 28.28 6.68
CA SER A 189 6.92 29.43 6.63
C SER A 189 6.15 30.57 7.28
N ARG A 190 6.39 30.75 8.58
CA ARG A 190 5.79 31.78 9.42
C ARG A 190 6.44 33.12 9.06
N GLY A 191 6.01 33.66 7.92
CA GLY A 191 6.28 35.03 7.54
C GLY A 191 5.03 35.88 7.78
N ILE A 192 5.20 36.86 8.68
CA ILE A 192 4.52 38.17 8.69
C ILE A 192 3.17 38.24 9.43
N VAL A 193 3.13 38.93 10.57
CA VAL A 193 2.58 40.31 10.69
C VAL A 193 3.01 40.97 12.02
N ASP A 194 3.71 42.09 11.88
CA ASP A 194 3.62 43.37 12.60
C ASP A 194 3.19 43.43 14.08
N GLY A 195 4.03 44.10 14.89
CA GLY A 195 3.73 44.42 16.28
C GLY A 195 4.67 45.47 16.89
N ASN A 196 4.61 46.70 16.37
CA ASN A 196 4.64 47.95 17.15
C ASN A 196 5.48 47.97 18.45
N ALA A 197 6.75 48.38 18.37
CA ALA A 197 7.48 48.89 19.53
C ALA A 197 7.23 50.40 19.65
N ALA A 198 6.12 50.73 20.28
CA ALA A 198 5.84 52.06 20.80
C ALA A 198 6.84 52.39 21.92
N LEU A 199 7.46 53.57 21.79
CA LEU A 199 7.66 54.57 22.84
C LEU A 199 7.48 54.08 24.29
N ALA A 200 8.59 53.99 25.02
CA ALA A 200 8.61 54.19 26.47
C ALA A 200 9.77 55.12 26.82
N VAL A 201 9.38 56.33 27.24
CA VAL A 201 10.19 57.38 27.85
C VAL A 201 10.66 56.91 29.22
N GLY A 202 11.90 57.28 29.58
CA GLY A 202 12.48 57.12 30.91
C GLY A 202 13.92 57.60 30.90
#